data_AF-A0A8H5D863-F1
#
_entry.id   AF-A0A8H5D863-F1
#
_cell.length_a   1.000
_cell.length_b   1.000
_cell.length_c   1.000
_cell.angle_alpha   90.00
_cell.angle_beta   90.00
_cell.angle_gamma   90.00
#
_symmetry.space_group_name_H-M   'P 1'
#
loop_
_entity.id
_entity.type
_entity.pdbx_description
1 polymer ?
#
loop_
_entity_poly.entity_id
_entity_poly.type
_entity_poly.pdbx_seq_one_letter_code
_entity_poly.pdbx_strand_id
1 'polypeptide(L)'
;MPQSHEYQKALILPSKQGSFILSRTIPKPLHALPNELLVKVHDVALNPADQKIQTLGIMYAEDSKYPIILGLVIAGEVVDVGDKVFFASGVFENEYAV
;
A
#
# COMPACT_ATOMS: atom_id res chain seq x y z
N MET A 1 -1.88 21.18 -17.00
CA MET A 1 -0.78 21.38 -16.02
C MET A 1 -0.38 20.01 -15.52
N PRO A 2 0.91 19.66 -15.38
CA PRO A 2 1.27 18.39 -14.74
C PRO A 2 0.76 18.43 -13.30
N GLN A 3 -0.06 17.45 -12.92
CA GLN A 3 -0.55 17.29 -11.56
C GLN A 3 0.67 17.15 -10.62
N SER A 4 0.76 17.99 -9.60
CA SER A 4 1.83 17.88 -8.60
C SER A 4 1.67 16.54 -7.88
N HIS A 5 2.68 15.68 -7.95
CA HIS A 5 2.68 14.45 -7.16
C HIS A 5 2.79 14.84 -5.67
N GLU A 6 1.73 14.60 -4.92
CA GLU A 6 1.83 14.60 -3.46
C GLU A 6 2.66 13.40 -3.03
N TYR A 7 3.50 13.57 -2.00
CA TYR A 7 4.24 12.47 -1.39
C TYR A 7 3.53 11.97 -0.12
N GLN A 8 3.66 10.68 0.15
CA GLN A 8 3.15 10.02 1.35
C GLN A 8 4.26 9.32 2.13
N LYS A 9 3.93 8.97 3.37
CA LYS A 9 4.79 8.20 4.26
C LYS A 9 4.58 6.71 4.01
N ALA A 10 5.66 5.93 4.10
CA ALA A 10 5.58 4.48 4.17
C ALA A 10 6.73 3.92 5.01
N LEU A 11 6.49 2.79 5.67
CA LEU A 11 7.57 1.99 6.24
C LEU A 11 8.13 1.10 5.13
N ILE A 12 9.41 1.28 4.81
CA ILE A 12 10.09 0.53 3.75
C ILE A 12 11.14 -0.40 4.31
N LEU A 13 11.36 -1.51 3.64
CA LEU A 13 12.55 -2.34 3.79
C LEU A 13 13.48 -2.03 2.60
N PRO A 14 14.64 -1.39 2.81
CA PRO A 14 15.49 -0.90 1.71
C PRO A 14 16.36 -1.98 1.07
N SER A 15 16.55 -3.11 1.73
CA SER A 15 17.35 -4.24 1.26
C SER A 15 16.93 -5.53 1.99
N LYS A 16 17.28 -6.68 1.42
CA LYS A 16 17.06 -7.99 2.05
C LYS A 16 17.71 -8.01 3.43
N GLN A 17 16.92 -8.34 4.44
CA GLN A 17 17.34 -8.36 5.84
C GLN A 17 17.86 -7.02 6.41
N GLY A 18 17.49 -5.91 5.78
CA GLY A 18 17.75 -4.57 6.28
C GLY A 18 16.88 -4.17 7.47
N SER A 19 17.12 -2.95 7.97
CA SER A 19 16.22 -2.32 8.96
C SER A 19 15.06 -1.63 8.26
N PHE A 20 13.88 -1.65 8.88
CA PHE A 20 12.77 -0.81 8.44
C PHE A 20 13.13 0.67 8.55
N ILE A 21 12.75 1.45 7.53
CA ILE A 21 12.97 2.90 7.47
C ILE A 21 11.65 3.59 7.16
N LEU A 22 11.34 4.68 7.87
CA LEU A 22 10.22 5.55 7.52
C LEU A 22 10.62 6.46 6.34
N SER A 23 10.10 6.18 5.15
CA SER A 23 10.19 7.09 4.01
C SER A 23 9.08 8.14 4.07
N ARG A 24 9.36 9.35 3.58
CA ARG A 24 8.40 10.46 3.45
C ARG A 24 8.25 10.97 2.01
N THR A 25 8.83 10.24 1.06
CA THR A 25 8.96 10.65 -0.34
C THR A 25 8.37 9.61 -1.29
N ILE A 26 7.43 8.78 -0.83
CA ILE A 26 6.73 7.83 -1.70
C ILE A 26 5.69 8.60 -2.50
N PRO A 27 5.69 8.57 -3.84
CA PRO A 27 4.64 9.23 -4.61
C PRO A 27 3.27 8.66 -4.25
N LYS A 28 2.31 9.54 -3.97
CA LYS A 28 0.92 9.15 -3.74
C LYS A 28 0.28 8.81 -5.10
N PRO A 29 -0.38 7.65 -5.23
CA PRO A 29 -1.19 7.38 -6.41
C PRO A 29 -2.32 8.40 -6.51
N LEU A 30 -2.55 8.92 -7.71
CA LEU A 30 -3.61 9.90 -7.95
C LEU A 30 -4.97 9.24 -8.17
N HIS A 31 -4.96 8.06 -8.80
CA HIS A 31 -6.15 7.29 -9.17
C HIS A 31 -5.88 5.79 -9.04
N ALA A 32 -6.95 5.02 -8.87
CA ALA A 32 -6.89 3.57 -8.92
C ALA A 32 -6.64 3.08 -10.37
N LEU A 33 -5.85 2.01 -10.52
CA LEU A 33 -5.68 1.34 -11.82
C LEU A 33 -6.83 0.35 -12.07
N PRO A 34 -7.05 -0.08 -13.32
CA PRO A 34 -8.05 -1.11 -13.61
C PRO A 34 -7.84 -2.37 -12.76
N ASN A 35 -8.94 -2.89 -12.20
CA ASN A 35 -9.02 -4.01 -11.26
C ASN A 35 -8.39 -3.76 -9.87
N GLU A 36 -8.08 -2.51 -9.52
CA GLU A 36 -7.51 -2.15 -8.22
C GLU A 36 -8.40 -1.17 -7.45
N LEU A 37 -8.19 -1.13 -6.13
CA LEU A 37 -8.74 -0.10 -5.24
C LEU A 37 -7.61 0.82 -4.78
N LEU A 38 -7.88 2.12 -4.76
CA LEU A 38 -7.02 3.06 -4.05
C LEU A 38 -7.55 3.25 -2.64
N VAL A 39 -6.77 2.80 -1.66
CA VAL A 39 -7.15 2.87 -0.24
C VAL A 39 -6.26 3.88 0.48
N LYS A 40 -6.90 4.84 1.16
CA LYS A 40 -6.25 5.71 2.14
C LYS A 40 -6.16 4.96 3.47
N VAL A 41 -4.96 4.49 3.78
CA VAL A 41 -4.68 3.75 5.02
C VAL A 41 -4.72 4.70 6.21
N HIS A 42 -5.59 4.43 7.18
CA HIS A 42 -5.69 5.15 8.45
C HIS A 42 -4.89 4.46 9.54
N ASP A 43 -4.99 3.12 9.60
CA ASP A 43 -4.31 2.29 10.58
C ASP A 43 -3.61 1.12 9.91
N VAL A 44 -2.44 0.76 10.44
CA VAL A 44 -1.61 -0.35 9.98
C VAL A 44 -0.91 -0.97 11.19
N ALA A 45 -0.74 -2.29 11.17
CA ALA A 45 -0.02 -3.01 12.21
C ALA A 45 1.12 -3.84 11.61
N LEU A 46 2.26 -3.84 12.30
CA LEU A 46 3.29 -4.86 12.09
C LEU A 46 2.89 -6.12 12.85
N ASN A 47 2.97 -7.26 12.19
CA ASN A 47 2.70 -8.56 12.78
C ASN A 47 3.94 -9.48 12.69
N PRO A 48 3.91 -10.69 13.26
CA PRO A 48 5.05 -11.60 13.21
C PRO A 48 5.51 -12.00 11.80
N ALA A 49 4.67 -11.91 10.77
CA ALA A 49 5.07 -12.18 9.39
C ALA A 49 5.99 -11.08 8.84
N ASP A 50 5.70 -9.81 9.14
CA ASP A 50 6.57 -8.69 8.75
C ASP A 50 7.97 -8.84 9.37
N GLN A 51 8.04 -9.27 10.63
CA GLN A 51 9.31 -9.57 11.29
C GLN A 51 10.05 -10.72 10.58
N LYS A 52 9.36 -11.81 10.24
CA LYS A 52 9.99 -12.96 9.56
C LYS A 52 10.50 -12.60 8.17
N ILE A 53 9.74 -11.80 7.42
CA ILE A 53 10.17 -11.21 6.15
C ILE A 53 11.47 -10.45 6.35
N GLN A 54 11.50 -9.56 7.35
CA GLN A 54 12.67 -8.77 7.65
C GLN A 54 13.86 -9.64 8.09
N THR A 55 13.70 -10.53 9.07
CA THR A 55 14.85 -11.23 9.67
C THR A 55 15.36 -12.40 8.84
N LEU A 56 14.46 -13.10 8.12
CA LEU A 56 14.81 -14.30 7.36
C LEU A 56 14.92 -14.03 5.85
N GLY A 57 14.42 -12.90 5.36
CA GLY A 57 14.44 -12.58 3.93
C GLY A 57 13.58 -13.53 3.08
N ILE A 58 12.48 -14.03 3.65
CA ILE A 58 11.55 -15.00 3.04
C ILE A 58 10.26 -14.33 2.56
N MET A 59 9.38 -15.09 1.88
CA MET A 59 8.03 -14.69 1.40
C MET A 59 8.01 -13.72 0.20
N TYR A 60 9.17 -13.25 -0.25
CA TYR A 60 9.34 -12.51 -1.50
C TYR A 60 10.23 -13.31 -2.45
N ALA A 61 9.97 -13.21 -3.76
CA ALA A 61 10.81 -13.85 -4.76
C ALA A 61 12.24 -13.30 -4.68
N GLU A 62 13.26 -14.12 -4.95
CA GLU A 62 14.67 -13.71 -4.81
C GLU A 62 15.03 -12.47 -5.65
N ASP A 63 14.30 -12.25 -6.74
CA ASP A 63 14.41 -11.13 -7.67
C ASP A 63 13.56 -9.90 -7.29
N SER A 64 12.96 -9.90 -6.10
CA SER A 64 12.17 -8.76 -5.62
C SER A 64 13.03 -7.49 -5.58
N LYS A 65 12.57 -6.45 -6.27
CA LYS A 65 13.27 -5.17 -6.34
C LYS A 65 13.03 -4.40 -5.06
N TYR A 66 14.10 -4.18 -4.31
CA TYR A 66 14.12 -3.26 -3.17
C TYR A 66 14.20 -1.79 -3.65
N PRO A 67 13.68 -0.81 -2.88
CA PRO A 67 12.99 -0.97 -1.59
C PRO A 67 11.59 -1.55 -1.75
N ILE A 68 11.13 -2.30 -0.74
CA ILE A 68 9.75 -2.82 -0.67
C ILE A 68 8.95 -2.14 0.44
N ILE A 69 7.65 -1.94 0.23
CA ILE A 69 6.69 -1.50 1.25
C ILE A 69 5.96 -2.76 1.75
N LEU A 70 5.99 -2.99 3.06
CA LEU A 70 5.20 -4.05 3.69
C LEU A 70 3.86 -3.48 4.19
N GLY A 71 2.92 -4.37 4.52
CA GLY A 71 1.59 -3.97 4.96
C GLY A 71 0.59 -5.10 4.76
N LEU A 72 0.71 -6.16 5.55
CA LEU A 72 -0.20 -7.31 5.48
C LEU A 72 -1.52 -7.07 6.23
N VAL A 73 -1.57 -6.04 7.08
CA VAL A 73 -2.74 -5.70 7.90
C VAL A 73 -2.95 -4.20 7.90
N ILE A 74 -4.00 -3.75 7.23
CA ILE A 74 -4.39 -2.34 7.13
C ILE A 74 -5.89 -2.17 7.37
N ALA A 75 -6.27 -0.97 7.81
CA ALA A 75 -7.65 -0.48 7.79
C ALA A 75 -7.65 0.94 7.23
N GLY A 76 -8.66 1.25 6.41
CA GLY A 76 -8.67 2.49 5.66
C GLY A 76 -9.97 2.75 4.93
N GLU A 77 -9.97 3.85 4.22
CA GLU A 77 -11.06 4.32 3.36
C GLU A 77 -10.71 4.03 1.89
N VAL A 78 -11.66 3.50 1.11
CA VAL A 78 -11.50 3.41 -0.35
C VAL A 78 -11.81 4.78 -0.94
N VAL A 79 -10.80 5.43 -1.51
CA VAL A 79 -10.88 6.80 -2.05
C VAL A 79 -10.99 6.84 -3.57
N ASP A 80 -10.70 5.74 -4.25
CA ASP A 80 -10.94 5.58 -5.69
C ASP A 80 -11.10 4.09 -6.05
N VAL A 81 -11.89 3.80 -7.08
CA VAL A 81 -12.22 2.43 -7.55
C VAL A 81 -11.90 2.35 -9.03
N GLY A 82 -10.97 1.46 -9.38
CA GLY A 82 -10.61 1.25 -10.78
C GLY A 82 -11.67 0.48 -11.57
N ASP A 83 -11.63 0.61 -12.88
CA ASP A 83 -12.50 -0.14 -13.79
C ASP A 83 -12.48 -1.64 -13.49
N LYS A 84 -13.64 -2.29 -13.62
CA LYS A 84 -13.83 -3.75 -13.45
C LYS A 84 -13.59 -4.26 -12.02
N VAL A 85 -13.61 -3.38 -11.03
CA VAL A 85 -13.85 -3.79 -9.63
C VAL A 85 -15.35 -3.87 -9.39
N PHE A 86 -15.83 -5.04 -8.99
CA PHE A 86 -17.24 -5.29 -8.72
C PHE A 86 -17.42 -5.69 -7.26
N PHE A 87 -18.40 -5.06 -6.61
CA PHE A 87 -18.82 -5.42 -5.26
C PHE A 87 -20.04 -6.33 -5.34
N ALA A 88 -20.20 -7.23 -4.37
CA ALA A 88 -21.31 -8.21 -4.38
C ALA A 88 -22.70 -7.55 -4.38
N SER A 89 -22.81 -6.33 -3.84
CA SER A 89 -24.00 -5.47 -3.87
C SER A 89 -24.24 -4.81 -5.25
N GLY A 90 -23.29 -4.87 -6.18
CA GLY A 90 -23.31 -4.14 -7.45
C GLY A 90 -23.04 -2.63 -7.34
N VAL A 91 -22.94 -2.10 -6.11
CA VAL A 91 -22.71 -0.68 -5.82
C VAL A 91 -21.63 -0.56 -4.75
N PHE A 92 -20.69 0.35 -4.96
CA PHE A 92 -19.79 0.84 -3.94
C PHE A 92 -20.35 2.14 -3.36
N GLU A 93 -20.74 2.14 -2.09
CA GLU A 93 -21.12 3.35 -1.37
C GLU A 93 -20.04 3.59 -0.30
N ASN A 94 -19.30 4.70 -0.45
CA ASN A 94 -18.47 5.21 0.63
C ASN A 94 -19.27 6.29 1.36
N GLU A 95 -19.75 5.98 2.56
CA GLU A 95 -20.51 6.92 3.42
C GLU A 95 -19.69 8.18 3.81
N TYR A 96 -18.39 8.20 3.52
CA TYR A 96 -17.46 9.29 3.82
C TYR A 96 -16.94 10.04 2.57
N ALA A 97 -17.27 9.59 1.36
CA ALA A 97 -16.95 10.31 0.13
C ALA A 97 -17.99 11.41 -0.10
N VAL A 98 -17.67 12.64 0.29
CA VAL A 98 -18.48 13.85 0.06
C VAL A 98 -18.02 14.58 -1.20
#